data_AF-A0A5D6XKP0-F1
#
_entry.id   AF-A0A5D6XKP0-F1
#
_cell.length_a   1.000
_cell.length_b   1.000
_cell.length_c   1.000
_cell.angle_alpha   90.00
_cell.angle_beta   90.00
_cell.angle_gamma   90.00
#
_symmetry.space_group_name_H-M   'P 1'
#
loop_
_entity.id
_entity.type
_entity.pdbx_description
1 polymer ?
#
loop_
_entity_poly.entity_id
_entity_poly.type
_entity_poly.pdbx_seq_one_letter_code
_entity_poly.pdbx_strand_id
1 'polypeptide(L)'
;EVTPDVLGACFQCGEPCNQHTNCANLMCHGLILQCASCSSRYFGACSEACKGEVVKMRAMTPDEHREYRKQNTPLWKPANPNASTSYQKFIKFRPVPTSFAQQQQMP
;
A
#
# COMPACT_ATOMS: atom_id res chain seq x y z
N GLU A 1 -14.00 -9.11 -24.16
CA GLU A 1 -13.38 -10.42 -23.94
C GLU A 1 -12.06 -10.24 -23.21
N VAL A 2 -11.56 -11.27 -22.51
CA VAL A 2 -10.22 -11.26 -21.89
C VAL A 2 -9.34 -12.18 -22.73
N THR A 3 -8.25 -11.64 -23.29
CA THR A 3 -7.31 -12.42 -24.12
C THR A 3 -6.24 -13.11 -23.26
N PRO A 4 -5.64 -14.21 -23.76
CA PRO A 4 -4.55 -14.89 -23.05
C PRO A 4 -3.21 -14.15 -23.14
N ASP A 5 -3.16 -13.00 -23.79
CA ASP A 5 -1.92 -12.26 -24.03
C ASP A 5 -1.30 -11.77 -22.72
N VAL A 6 0.01 -11.97 -22.58
CA VAL A 6 0.77 -11.44 -21.45
C VAL A 6 1.23 -10.04 -21.77
N LEU A 7 0.65 -9.05 -21.08
CA LEU A 7 0.85 -7.63 -21.35
C LEU A 7 1.84 -6.98 -20.38
N GLY A 8 2.21 -7.69 -19.32
CA GLY A 8 3.06 -7.18 -18.26
C GLY A 8 4.31 -8.01 -18.00
N ALA A 9 5.20 -7.45 -17.20
CA ALA A 9 6.42 -8.09 -16.76
C ALA A 9 6.50 -8.06 -15.23
N CYS A 10 7.07 -9.12 -14.65
CA CYS A 10 7.31 -9.22 -13.22
C CYS A 10 8.22 -8.08 -12.76
N PHE A 11 7.83 -7.38 -11.69
CA PHE A 11 8.57 -6.25 -11.15
C PHE A 11 9.97 -6.64 -10.64
N GLN A 12 10.18 -7.90 -10.24
CA GLN A 12 11.47 -8.35 -9.68
C GLN A 12 12.41 -8.98 -10.70
N CYS A 13 11.91 -9.89 -11.56
CA CYS A 13 12.75 -10.62 -12.51
C CYS A 13 12.60 -10.18 -13.97
N GLY A 14 11.58 -9.39 -14.29
CA GLY A 14 11.29 -8.95 -15.68
C GLY A 14 10.63 -10.00 -16.57
N GLU A 15 10.39 -11.23 -16.08
CA GLU A 15 9.71 -12.26 -16.87
C GLU A 15 8.26 -11.88 -17.17
N PRO A 16 7.72 -12.22 -18.35
CA PRO A 16 6.33 -11.94 -18.70
C PRO A 16 5.35 -12.52 -17.67
N CYS A 17 4.48 -11.68 -17.10
CA CYS A 17 3.42 -12.13 -16.20
C CYS A 17 2.25 -11.14 -16.16
N ASN A 18 1.04 -11.62 -15.87
CA ASN A 18 -0.18 -10.80 -15.72
C ASN A 18 -0.70 -10.76 -14.27
N GLN A 19 0.04 -11.36 -13.33
CA GLN A 19 -0.44 -11.56 -11.97
C GLN A 19 -0.25 -10.28 -11.16
N HIS A 20 -1.33 -9.52 -11.03
CA HIS A 20 -1.36 -8.31 -10.20
C HIS A 20 -1.58 -8.69 -8.74
N THR A 21 -0.75 -8.17 -7.86
CA THR A 21 -0.86 -8.37 -6.41
C THR A 21 -0.41 -7.12 -5.68
N ASN A 22 -0.87 -6.93 -4.45
CA ASN A 22 -0.33 -5.90 -3.59
C ASN A 22 0.89 -6.45 -2.85
N CYS A 23 1.93 -5.63 -2.70
CA CYS A 23 3.08 -5.94 -1.86
C CYS A 23 2.61 -6.35 -0.45
N ALA A 24 3.05 -7.52 0.02
CA ALA A 24 2.67 -8.07 1.31
C ALA A 24 3.09 -7.21 2.51
N ASN A 25 4.05 -6.30 2.34
CA ASN A 25 4.32 -5.26 3.34
C ASN A 25 3.16 -4.27 3.36
N LEU A 26 2.28 -4.39 4.37
CA LEU A 26 1.08 -3.57 4.55
C LEU A 26 1.34 -2.06 4.60
N MET A 27 2.56 -1.62 4.92
CA MET A 27 2.92 -0.20 4.91
C MET A 27 3.24 0.31 3.51
N CYS A 28 3.87 -0.53 2.70
CA CYS A 28 4.13 -0.26 1.28
C CYS A 28 2.83 -0.41 0.47
N HIS A 29 2.23 -1.61 0.50
CA HIS A 29 0.99 -1.99 -0.17
C HIS A 29 0.93 -1.55 -1.65
N GLY A 30 2.08 -1.44 -2.32
CA GLY A 30 2.15 -1.07 -3.73
C GLY A 30 1.57 -2.18 -4.61
N LEU A 31 0.78 -1.81 -5.62
CA LEU A 31 0.30 -2.74 -6.64
C LEU A 31 1.47 -3.09 -7.57
N ILE A 32 1.79 -4.38 -7.67
CA ILE A 32 2.89 -4.91 -8.48
C ILE A 32 2.40 -6.06 -9.37
N LEU A 33 3.13 -6.31 -10.46
CA LEU A 33 3.03 -7.57 -11.19
C LEU A 33 4.12 -8.50 -10.65
N GLN A 34 3.74 -9.69 -10.16
CA GLN A 34 4.68 -10.62 -9.54
C GLN A 34 4.37 -12.06 -9.96
N CYS A 35 5.34 -12.71 -10.60
CA CYS A 35 5.25 -14.14 -10.93
C CYS A 35 5.34 -15.02 -9.68
N ALA A 36 4.89 -16.28 -9.79
CA ALA A 36 4.83 -17.21 -8.66
C ALA A 36 6.20 -17.52 -8.02
N SER A 37 7.27 -17.55 -8.82
CA SER A 37 8.64 -17.78 -8.34
C SER A 37 9.11 -16.63 -7.44
N CYS A 38 8.92 -15.38 -7.89
CA CYS A 38 9.23 -14.19 -7.11
C CYS A 38 8.33 -14.06 -5.87
N SER A 39 7.03 -14.37 -5.99
CA SER A 39 6.12 -14.38 -4.83
C SER A 39 6.60 -15.31 -3.73
N SER A 40 7.07 -16.52 -4.09
CA SER A 40 7.63 -17.48 -3.15
C SER A 40 8.94 -16.99 -2.53
N ARG A 41 9.85 -16.43 -3.35
CA ARG A 41 11.16 -15.93 -2.90
C ARG A 41 11.07 -14.71 -1.98
N TYR A 42 10.13 -13.81 -2.25
CA TYR A 42 9.96 -12.54 -1.55
C TYR A 42 8.80 -12.53 -0.55
N PHE A 43 8.13 -13.66 -0.33
CA PHE A 43 6.93 -13.76 0.50
C PHE A 43 5.83 -12.75 0.11
N GLY A 44 5.64 -12.57 -1.19
CA GLY A 44 4.68 -11.61 -1.75
C GLY A 44 5.11 -10.14 -1.67
N ALA A 45 6.34 -9.84 -1.26
CA ALA A 45 6.86 -8.48 -1.17
C ALA A 45 7.49 -8.00 -2.48
N CYS A 46 7.56 -6.69 -2.68
CA CYS A 46 8.11 -6.10 -3.90
C CYS A 46 9.66 -6.05 -3.93
N SER A 47 10.32 -6.17 -2.78
CA SER A 47 11.77 -6.04 -2.60
C SER A 47 12.26 -6.78 -1.35
N GLU A 48 13.58 -6.99 -1.20
CA GLU A 48 14.17 -7.59 0.01
C GLU A 48 13.87 -6.76 1.28
N ALA A 49 13.87 -5.43 1.16
CA ALA A 49 13.52 -4.55 2.29
C ALA A 49 12.06 -4.77 2.73
N CYS A 50 11.12 -4.82 1.79
CA CYS A 50 9.72 -5.12 2.11
C CYS A 50 9.55 -6.55 2.64
N LYS A 51 10.31 -7.54 2.14
CA LYS A 51 10.31 -8.90 2.67
C LYS A 51 10.76 -8.92 4.13
N GLY A 52 11.81 -8.17 4.48
CA GLY A 52 12.29 -7.99 5.85
C GLY A 52 11.17 -7.49 6.78
N GLU A 53 10.42 -6.48 6.37
CA GLU A 53 9.27 -5.99 7.14
C GLU A 53 8.14 -7.00 7.27
N VAL A 54 7.86 -7.79 6.22
CA VAL A 54 6.86 -8.87 6.29
C VAL A 54 7.26 -9.91 7.34
N VAL A 55 8.51 -10.34 7.34
CA VAL A 55 9.03 -11.31 8.32
C VAL A 55 9.00 -10.72 9.73
N LYS A 56 9.44 -9.46 9.88
CA LYS A 56 9.42 -8.73 11.16
C LYS A 56 8.00 -8.63 11.71
N MET A 57 7.04 -8.21 10.88
CA MET A 57 5.64 -8.12 11.26
C MET A 57 5.11 -9.50 11.66
N ARG A 58 5.30 -10.57 10.88
CA ARG A 58 4.81 -11.92 11.24
C ARG A 58 5.24 -12.44 12.63
N ALA A 59 6.32 -11.91 13.21
CA ALA A 59 6.79 -12.27 14.55
C ALA A 59 6.11 -11.48 15.69
N MET A 60 5.34 -10.43 15.38
CA MET A 60 4.66 -9.57 16.35
C MET A 60 3.22 -10.02 16.62
N THR A 61 2.63 -9.51 17.70
CA THR A 61 1.20 -9.67 18.01
C THR A 61 0.32 -8.70 17.19
N PRO A 62 -0.98 -8.99 16.98
CA PRO A 62 -1.86 -8.14 16.17
C PRO A 62 -1.94 -6.67 16.61
N ASP A 63 -1.81 -6.38 17.90
CA ASP A 63 -1.83 -5.00 18.42
C ASP A 63 -0.52 -4.27 18.15
N GLU A 64 0.62 -4.95 18.34
CA GLU A 64 1.94 -4.42 17.97
C GLU A 64 2.02 -4.15 16.46
N HIS A 65 1.47 -5.04 15.62
CA HIS A 65 1.35 -4.78 14.17
C HIS A 65 0.62 -3.47 13.87
N ARG A 66 -0.48 -3.19 14.59
CA ARG A 66 -1.29 -2.00 14.35
C ARG A 66 -0.51 -0.75 14.71
N GLU A 67 0.13 -0.76 15.87
CA GLU A 67 0.87 0.40 16.37
C GLU A 67 2.14 0.66 15.55
N TYR A 68 2.89 -0.40 15.24
CA TYR A 68 4.06 -0.31 14.39
C TYR A 68 3.75 0.29 13.02
N ARG A 69 2.65 -0.12 12.38
CA ARG A 69 2.23 0.44 11.09
C ARG A 69 1.87 1.92 11.19
N LYS A 70 1.17 2.36 12.24
CA LYS A 70 0.83 3.79 12.40
C LYS A 70 2.09 4.66 12.43
N GLN A 71 3.12 4.18 13.14
CA GLN A 71 4.37 4.92 13.32
C GLN A 71 5.25 4.87 12.06
N ASN A 72 5.26 3.75 11.33
CA ASN A 72 6.24 3.52 10.26
C ASN A 72 5.69 3.65 8.83
N THR A 73 4.36 3.76 8.63
CA THR A 73 3.76 3.92 7.29
C THR A 73 4.39 5.03 6.43
N PRO A 74 4.75 6.22 6.96
CA PRO A 74 5.34 7.30 6.16
C PRO A 74 6.66 6.92 5.48
N LEU A 75 7.40 5.93 6.01
CA LEU A 75 8.69 5.49 5.45
C LEU A 75 8.53 4.63 4.18
N TRP A 76 7.35 4.02 3.99
CA TRP A 76 7.14 2.99 2.96
C TRP A 76 6.25 3.43 1.80
N LYS A 77 5.54 4.55 1.95
CA LYS A 77 4.69 5.10 0.89
C LYS A 77 5.48 6.15 0.10
N PRO A 78 5.71 5.95 -1.21
CA PRO A 78 6.28 7.00 -2.02
C PRO A 78 5.34 8.20 -2.05
N ALA A 79 5.92 9.40 -2.18
CA ALA A 79 5.13 10.61 -2.39
C ALA A 79 4.27 10.42 -3.64
N ASN A 80 2.97 10.70 -3.53
CA ASN A 80 2.07 10.62 -4.68
C ASN A 80 2.41 11.77 -5.64
N PRO A 81 2.94 11.52 -6.85
CA PRO A 81 3.30 12.58 -7.78
C PRO A 81 2.07 13.39 -8.25
N ASN A 82 0.88 12.78 -8.22
CA ASN A 82 -0.38 13.45 -8.55
C ASN A 82 -0.97 14.23 -7.37
N ALA A 83 -0.43 14.07 -6.15
CA ALA A 83 -0.75 14.92 -5.01
C ALA A 83 0.06 16.22 -5.05
N SER A 84 0.19 16.82 -6.24
CA SER A 84 0.91 18.08 -6.36
C SER A 84 0.18 19.16 -5.56
N THR A 85 0.96 20.02 -4.90
CA THR A 85 0.46 21.21 -4.22
C THR A 85 -0.32 22.12 -5.18
N SER A 86 -0.02 22.06 -6.48
CA SER A 86 -0.74 22.81 -7.52
C SER A 86 -2.19 22.36 -7.72
N TYR A 87 -2.57 21.12 -7.36
CA TYR A 87 -3.96 20.66 -7.37
C TYR A 87 -4.71 20.95 -6.06
N GLN A 88 -4.01 21.35 -4.99
CA GLN A 88 -4.64 21.69 -3.70
C GLN A 88 -5.69 22.81 -3.83
N LYS A 89 -5.48 23.75 -4.75
CA LYS A 89 -6.45 24.83 -5.09
C LYS A 89 -7.78 24.32 -5.68
N PHE A 90 -7.83 23.07 -6.15
CA PHE A 90 -9.04 22.45 -6.69
C PHE A 90 -9.70 21.46 -5.72
N ILE A 91 -9.07 21.19 -4.57
CA ILE A 91 -9.67 20.38 -3.50
C ILE A 91 -10.75 21.23 -2.82
N LYS A 92 -12.00 20.98 -3.17
CA LYS A 92 -13.15 21.54 -2.45
C LYS A 92 -13.37 20.69 -1.21
N PHE A 93 -12.93 21.19 -0.05
CA PHE A 93 -13.31 20.58 1.22
C PHE A 93 -14.84 20.57 1.32
N ARG A 94 -15.43 19.38 1.47
CA ARG A 94 -16.85 19.29 1.83
C ARG A 94 -16.99 19.90 3.22
N PRO A 95 -17.83 20.93 3.41
CA PRO A 95 -18.07 21.45 4.75
C PRO A 95 -18.58 20.30 5.62
N VAL A 96 -18.01 20.19 6.82
CA VAL A 96 -18.50 19.24 7.82
C VAL A 96 -19.97 19.60 8.09
N PRO A 97 -20.91 18.65 7.97
CA PRO A 97 -22.30 18.92 8.28
C PRO A 97 -22.42 19.43 9.71
N THR A 98 -23.15 20.53 9.91
CA THR A 98 -23.35 21.19 11.21
C THR A 98 -23.91 20.25 12.28
N SER A 99 -24.54 19.13 11.89
CA SER A 99 -25.01 18.08 12.80
C SER A 99 -23.89 17.41 13.61
N PHE A 100 -22.64 17.45 13.15
CA PHE A 100 -21.49 16.88 13.86
C PHE A 100 -20.79 17.87 14.81
N ALA A 101 -21.09 19.17 14.73
CA ALA A 101 -20.49 20.18 15.61
C ALA A 101 -21.15 20.24 17.00
N GLN A 102 -22.37 19.72 17.15
CA GLN A 102 -23.15 19.84 18.39
C GLN A 102 -22.92 18.68 19.39
N GLN A 103 -22.22 17.62 19.00
CA GLN A 103 -21.95 16.47 19.90
C GLN A 103 -20.71 16.65 20.80
N GLN A 104 -19.98 17.76 20.69
CA GLN A 104 -18.84 18.07 21.58
C GLN A 104 -19.19 19.06 22.71
N GLN A 105 -20.46 19.38 22.90
CA GLN A 105 -20.94 20.18 24.04
C GLN A 105 -22.17 19.52 24.67
N MET A 106 -21.95 18.40 25.35
CA MET A 106 -22.78 17.99 26.48
C MET A 106 -21.84 17.67 27.64
N PRO A 107 -22.24 18.05 28.88
CA PRO A 107 -21.35 18.33 30.01
C PRO A 107 -20.51 17.15 30.49
#